data_AF-A0A7W7WJR1-F1
#
_entry.id   AF-A0A7W7WJR1-F1
#
_cell.length_a   1.000
_cell.length_b   1.000
_cell.length_c   1.000
_cell.angle_alpha   90.00
_cell.angle_beta   90.00
_cell.angle_gamma   90.00
#
_symmetry.space_group_name_H-M   'P 1'
#
loop_
_entity.id
_entity.type
_entity.pdbx_description
1 polymer ?
#
loop_
_entity_poly.entity_id
_entity_poly.type
_entity_poly.pdbx_seq_one_letter_code
_entity_poly.pdbx_strand_id
1 'polypeptide(L)'
;MTTLADLRQLIATRTDQEPDPDRPAAGYLLWDTLIAAGITPSINRSSAGRAILIDLPDSTCIWITEQADVSHHPDDHEAWTALHYYDTDDPIGPYHLIYEGPGDLGHTADTAACVGAITAWITAHTAVGAVARQNAYVALPKGVPREARRAAWMIGYAKPGFNGRHPATPTTRHTPTHLDRHLDTHTERRGACLACTWEGPIRRHQNPAIEDALDHTHPGWRDLPTLPPTAGGKNATLLRAHRDATFPSGWFDTGGPLKVWTTTANDWHQHGQAPGGGYLIKVHRPTHEPAHHEQQTIL
;
A
#
# COMPACT_ATOMS: atom_id res chain seq x y z
N MET A 1 -10.24 -26.76 -10.97
CA MET A 1 -10.01 -25.79 -12.06
C MET A 1 -11.23 -25.84 -12.96
N THR A 2 -11.97 -24.74 -13.06
CA THR A 2 -13.14 -24.62 -13.95
C THR A 2 -12.64 -24.46 -15.39
N THR A 3 -13.10 -25.32 -16.29
CA THR A 3 -12.71 -25.26 -17.71
C THR A 3 -13.57 -24.27 -18.49
N LEU A 4 -13.12 -23.83 -19.67
CA LEU A 4 -13.96 -23.04 -20.60
C LEU A 4 -15.26 -23.79 -20.96
N ALA A 5 -15.21 -25.12 -21.01
CA ALA A 5 -16.39 -25.96 -21.20
C ALA A 5 -17.36 -25.88 -20.01
N ASP A 6 -16.85 -25.82 -18.78
CA ASP A 6 -17.69 -25.62 -17.58
C ASP A 6 -18.32 -24.21 -17.56
N LEU A 7 -17.60 -23.17 -18.00
CA LEU A 7 -18.14 -21.82 -18.17
C LEU A 7 -19.27 -21.83 -19.23
N ARG A 8 -19.01 -22.47 -20.38
CA ARG A 8 -19.99 -22.60 -21.47
C ARG A 8 -21.25 -23.33 -21.03
N GLN A 9 -21.06 -24.45 -20.34
CA GLN A 9 -22.16 -25.23 -19.80
C GLN A 9 -22.90 -24.46 -18.71
N LEU A 10 -22.21 -23.73 -17.82
CA LEU A 10 -22.85 -22.95 -16.76
C LEU A 10 -23.69 -21.79 -17.32
N ILE A 11 -23.16 -21.06 -18.31
CA ILE A 11 -23.88 -19.98 -18.98
C ILE A 11 -25.09 -20.56 -19.71
N ALA A 12 -24.90 -21.63 -20.50
CA ALA A 12 -25.99 -22.30 -21.22
C ALA A 12 -27.10 -22.87 -20.33
N THR A 13 -26.73 -23.45 -19.19
CA THR A 13 -27.70 -24.09 -18.27
C THR A 13 -28.58 -23.06 -17.55
N ARG A 14 -28.23 -21.76 -17.58
CA ARG A 14 -28.95 -20.72 -16.82
C ARG A 14 -29.46 -19.54 -17.63
N THR A 15 -29.06 -19.38 -18.90
CA THR A 15 -29.74 -18.45 -19.82
C THR A 15 -30.97 -19.07 -20.49
N ASP A 16 -31.26 -20.36 -20.23
CA ASP A 16 -32.22 -21.17 -21.00
C ASP A 16 -31.96 -21.15 -22.51
N GLN A 17 -30.75 -20.76 -22.92
CA GLN A 17 -30.29 -20.75 -24.29
C GLN A 17 -29.15 -21.73 -24.42
N GLU A 18 -29.24 -22.64 -25.39
CA GLU A 18 -28.07 -23.38 -25.82
C GLU A 18 -26.96 -22.37 -26.15
N PRO A 19 -25.70 -22.67 -25.81
CA PRO A 19 -24.62 -21.75 -26.07
C PRO A 19 -24.54 -21.57 -27.59
N ASP A 20 -25.05 -20.45 -28.07
CA ASP A 20 -25.03 -20.10 -29.48
C ASP A 20 -23.56 -19.79 -29.83
N PRO A 21 -22.89 -20.63 -30.61
CA PRO A 21 -21.50 -20.40 -30.97
C PRO A 21 -21.32 -19.10 -31.77
N ASP A 22 -22.39 -18.58 -32.37
CA ASP A 22 -22.41 -17.34 -33.12
C ASP A 22 -22.82 -16.12 -32.26
N ARG A 23 -23.28 -16.33 -31.02
CA ARG A 23 -23.73 -15.29 -30.07
C ARG A 23 -23.25 -15.55 -28.64
N PRO A 24 -21.95 -15.41 -28.37
CA PRO A 24 -21.39 -15.64 -27.04
C PRO A 24 -21.89 -14.58 -26.05
N ALA A 25 -22.32 -15.00 -24.86
CA ALA A 25 -22.56 -14.10 -23.72
C ALA A 25 -21.39 -13.12 -23.48
N ALA A 26 -21.69 -11.89 -23.07
CA ALA A 26 -20.73 -10.82 -22.85
C ALA A 26 -19.58 -11.22 -21.92
N GLY A 27 -19.86 -12.03 -20.89
CA GLY A 27 -18.88 -12.54 -19.95
C GLY A 27 -17.78 -13.43 -20.56
N TYR A 28 -17.99 -14.03 -21.75
CA TYR A 28 -16.94 -14.83 -22.39
C TYR A 28 -15.75 -13.99 -22.83
N LEU A 29 -16.00 -12.83 -23.45
CA LEU A 29 -14.91 -11.94 -23.87
C LEU A 29 -14.13 -11.45 -22.65
N LEU A 30 -14.84 -11.10 -21.57
CA LEU A 30 -14.23 -10.70 -20.30
C LEU A 30 -13.36 -11.83 -19.72
N TRP A 31 -13.89 -13.05 -19.66
CA TRP A 31 -13.15 -14.23 -19.21
C TRP A 31 -11.87 -14.49 -20.01
N ASP A 32 -11.98 -14.53 -21.34
CA ASP A 32 -10.84 -14.79 -22.22
C ASP A 32 -9.80 -13.68 -22.13
N THR A 33 -10.24 -12.43 -21.99
CA THR A 33 -9.34 -11.28 -21.82
C THR A 33 -8.61 -11.32 -20.47
N LEU A 34 -9.28 -11.75 -19.39
CA LEU A 34 -8.63 -11.97 -18.08
C LEU A 34 -7.57 -13.07 -18.15
N ILE A 35 -7.88 -14.20 -18.78
CA ILE A 35 -6.93 -15.31 -18.99
C ILE A 35 -5.74 -14.84 -19.82
N ALA A 36 -5.98 -14.08 -20.90
CA ALA A 36 -4.91 -13.51 -21.72
C ALA A 36 -4.02 -12.53 -20.95
N ALA A 37 -4.56 -11.85 -19.94
CA ALA A 37 -3.81 -11.00 -19.01
C ALA A 37 -3.07 -11.79 -17.90
N GLY A 38 -3.17 -13.13 -17.89
CA GLY A 38 -2.56 -13.97 -16.86
C GLY A 38 -3.32 -14.00 -15.54
N ILE A 39 -4.57 -13.56 -15.52
CA ILE A 39 -5.44 -13.58 -14.35
C ILE A 39 -6.30 -14.84 -14.41
N THR A 40 -6.45 -15.53 -13.28
CA THR A 40 -7.28 -16.75 -13.20
C THR A 40 -8.66 -16.43 -12.61
N PRO A 41 -9.70 -16.23 -13.44
CA PRO A 41 -11.05 -16.02 -12.96
C PRO A 41 -11.70 -17.32 -12.46
N SER A 42 -12.70 -17.15 -11.60
CA SER A 42 -13.67 -18.17 -11.21
C SER A 42 -15.09 -17.58 -11.34
N ILE A 43 -16.13 -18.36 -11.05
CA ILE A 43 -17.52 -17.91 -11.19
C ILE A 43 -18.20 -18.01 -9.84
N ASN A 44 -18.84 -16.93 -9.41
CA ASN A 44 -19.75 -17.01 -8.28
C ASN A 44 -21.07 -17.69 -8.70
N ARG A 45 -21.43 -18.77 -8.03
CA ARG A 45 -22.69 -19.51 -8.27
C ARG A 45 -23.81 -19.16 -7.28
N SER A 46 -23.56 -18.24 -6.35
CA SER A 46 -24.54 -17.82 -5.33
C SER A 46 -25.77 -17.17 -5.94
N SER A 47 -26.84 -17.05 -5.15
CA SER A 47 -28.16 -16.54 -5.59
C SER A 47 -28.22 -15.02 -5.83
N ALA A 48 -27.15 -14.27 -5.53
CA ALA A 48 -27.15 -12.81 -5.51
C ALA A 48 -26.75 -12.13 -6.84
N GLY A 49 -26.41 -12.90 -7.87
CA GLY A 49 -25.99 -12.39 -9.18
C GLY A 49 -24.93 -13.27 -9.84
N ARG A 50 -24.73 -13.14 -11.15
CA ARG A 50 -23.67 -13.84 -11.89
C ARG A 50 -22.49 -12.89 -11.99
N ALA A 51 -21.46 -13.14 -11.17
CA ALA A 51 -20.22 -12.38 -11.21
C ALA A 51 -19.05 -13.29 -11.59
N ILE A 52 -18.10 -12.74 -12.34
CA ILE A 52 -16.77 -13.32 -12.48
C ILE A 52 -15.98 -12.90 -11.24
N LEU A 53 -15.35 -13.87 -10.58
CA LEU A 53 -14.55 -13.66 -9.39
C LEU A 53 -13.06 -13.78 -9.72
N ILE A 54 -12.23 -13.04 -9.00
CA ILE A 54 -10.78 -13.23 -8.98
C ILE A 54 -10.35 -13.31 -7.52
N ASP A 55 -9.88 -14.48 -7.10
CA ASP A 55 -9.34 -14.69 -5.76
C ASP A 55 -7.92 -14.11 -5.67
N LEU A 56 -7.65 -13.35 -4.62
CA LEU A 56 -6.37 -12.69 -4.39
C LEU A 56 -5.55 -13.43 -3.32
N PRO A 57 -4.21 -13.30 -3.32
CA PRO A 57 -3.34 -14.01 -2.38
C PRO A 57 -3.57 -13.70 -0.91
N ASP A 58 -4.24 -12.59 -0.59
CA ASP A 58 -4.55 -12.14 0.76
C ASP A 58 -5.96 -12.57 1.22
N SER A 59 -6.54 -13.57 0.56
CA SER A 59 -7.89 -14.10 0.82
C SER A 59 -9.02 -13.10 0.58
N THR A 60 -8.76 -12.04 -0.18
CA THR A 60 -9.79 -11.12 -0.67
C THR A 60 -10.17 -11.47 -2.11
N CYS A 61 -11.21 -10.84 -2.68
CA CYS A 61 -11.62 -11.12 -4.05
C CYS A 61 -12.06 -9.88 -4.83
N ILE A 62 -11.98 -9.96 -6.15
CA ILE A 62 -12.60 -9.00 -7.08
C ILE A 62 -13.83 -9.62 -7.70
N TRP A 63 -14.95 -8.92 -7.66
CA TRP A 63 -16.19 -9.27 -8.32
C TRP A 63 -16.36 -8.39 -9.55
N ILE A 64 -16.62 -9.01 -10.69
CA ILE A 64 -16.87 -8.32 -11.95
C ILE A 64 -18.25 -8.71 -12.45
N THR A 65 -19.07 -7.70 -12.72
CA THR A 65 -20.46 -7.88 -13.12
C THR A 65 -20.92 -6.70 -13.95
N GLU A 66 -22.03 -6.86 -14.65
CA GLU A 66 -22.82 -5.76 -15.18
C GLU A 66 -24.24 -5.87 -14.63
N GLN A 67 -24.68 -4.89 -13.84
CA GLN A 67 -25.99 -4.93 -13.17
C GLN A 67 -26.30 -6.29 -12.47
N ALA A 68 -25.31 -6.92 -11.84
CA ALA A 68 -25.39 -8.26 -11.22
C ALA A 68 -25.49 -9.47 -12.19
N ASP A 69 -25.23 -9.30 -13.49
CA ASP A 69 -25.16 -10.39 -14.47
C ASP A 69 -23.93 -10.26 -15.41
N VAL A 70 -23.40 -11.39 -15.90
CA VAL A 70 -22.34 -11.48 -16.93
C VAL A 70 -22.80 -12.30 -18.15
N SER A 71 -24.04 -12.78 -18.13
CA SER A 71 -24.58 -13.74 -19.10
C SER A 71 -25.50 -13.15 -20.16
N HIS A 72 -25.62 -11.81 -20.21
CA HIS A 72 -26.38 -11.09 -21.22
C HIS A 72 -25.67 -11.10 -22.59
N HIS A 73 -26.39 -10.72 -23.64
CA HIS A 73 -25.85 -10.65 -24.99
C HIS A 73 -24.89 -9.44 -25.13
N PRO A 74 -23.76 -9.53 -25.86
CA PRO A 74 -22.84 -8.40 -26.05
C PRO A 74 -23.48 -7.11 -26.56
N ASP A 75 -24.55 -7.23 -27.35
CA ASP A 75 -25.30 -6.06 -27.86
C ASP A 75 -26.15 -5.36 -26.78
N ASP A 76 -26.46 -6.07 -25.69
CA ASP A 76 -27.17 -5.53 -24.52
C ASP A 76 -26.20 -4.97 -23.47
N HIS A 77 -24.89 -5.00 -23.73
CA HIS A 77 -23.87 -4.54 -22.81
C HIS A 77 -23.96 -3.02 -22.61
N GLU A 78 -24.14 -2.62 -21.35
CA GLU A 78 -24.07 -1.24 -20.90
C GLU A 78 -22.69 -0.90 -20.35
N ALA A 79 -22.26 -1.58 -19.27
CA ALA A 79 -20.99 -1.28 -18.59
C ALA A 79 -20.58 -2.36 -17.60
N TRP A 80 -19.29 -2.70 -17.58
CA TRP A 80 -18.71 -3.51 -16.51
C TRP A 80 -18.52 -2.71 -15.23
N THR A 81 -18.79 -3.35 -14.09
CA THR A 81 -18.40 -2.90 -12.76
C THR A 81 -17.46 -3.94 -12.15
N ALA A 82 -16.30 -3.50 -11.66
CA ALA A 82 -15.36 -4.33 -10.90
C ALA A 82 -15.19 -3.80 -9.48
N LEU A 83 -15.47 -4.64 -8.49
CA LEU A 83 -15.47 -4.31 -7.06
C LEU A 83 -14.51 -5.24 -6.32
N HIS A 84 -13.64 -4.70 -5.47
CA HIS A 84 -12.83 -5.49 -4.53
C HIS A 84 -13.54 -5.60 -3.18
N TYR A 85 -13.69 -6.81 -2.68
CA TYR A 85 -14.30 -7.11 -1.39
C TYR A 85 -13.24 -7.65 -0.42
N TYR A 86 -13.23 -7.10 0.80
CA TYR A 86 -12.31 -7.52 1.86
C TYR A 86 -12.73 -8.85 2.50
N ASP A 87 -14.02 -9.18 2.43
CA ASP A 87 -14.59 -10.43 2.93
C ASP A 87 -15.32 -11.11 1.77
N THR A 88 -14.84 -12.30 1.38
CA THR A 88 -15.41 -13.08 0.27
C THR A 88 -16.80 -13.63 0.58
N ASP A 89 -17.15 -13.73 1.86
CA ASP A 89 -18.41 -14.28 2.34
C ASP A 89 -19.49 -13.20 2.54
N ASP A 90 -19.10 -11.92 2.51
CA ASP A 90 -20.00 -10.77 2.67
C ASP A 90 -20.06 -9.88 1.41
N PRO A 91 -20.87 -10.24 0.40
CA PRO A 91 -20.96 -9.51 -0.86
C PRO A 91 -21.72 -8.17 -0.76
N ILE A 92 -22.27 -7.87 0.42
CA ILE A 92 -22.89 -6.58 0.75
C ILE A 92 -22.00 -5.74 1.67
N GLY A 93 -20.83 -6.27 2.04
CA GLY A 93 -19.86 -5.63 2.90
C GLY A 93 -19.18 -4.41 2.25
N PRO A 94 -18.28 -3.74 2.99
CA PRO A 94 -17.51 -2.64 2.44
C PRO A 94 -16.68 -3.14 1.26
N TYR A 95 -16.82 -2.45 0.14
CA TYR A 95 -16.09 -2.76 -1.08
C TYR A 95 -15.27 -1.55 -1.54
N HIS A 96 -14.40 -1.81 -2.50
CA HIS A 96 -13.61 -0.83 -3.18
C HIS A 96 -13.87 -0.89 -4.69
N LEU A 97 -14.38 0.20 -5.26
CA LEU A 97 -14.64 0.29 -6.70
C LEU A 97 -13.32 0.37 -7.47
N ILE A 98 -13.02 -0.67 -8.26
CA ILE A 98 -11.84 -0.73 -9.14
C ILE A 98 -12.15 -0.09 -10.48
N TYR A 99 -13.32 -0.43 -11.03
CA TYR A 99 -13.74 0.00 -12.35
C TYR A 99 -15.26 0.16 -12.41
N GLU A 100 -15.71 1.25 -13.01
CA GLU A 100 -17.09 1.48 -13.41
C GLU A 100 -17.04 1.94 -14.86
N GLY A 101 -17.58 1.12 -15.76
CA GLY A 101 -17.68 1.43 -17.17
C GLY A 101 -18.52 2.69 -17.37
N PRO A 102 -18.15 3.57 -18.31
CA PRO A 102 -18.83 4.84 -18.52
C PRO A 102 -20.22 4.71 -19.16
N GLY A 103 -20.60 3.51 -19.62
CA GLY A 103 -21.90 3.26 -20.28
C GLY A 103 -21.96 3.66 -21.75
N ASP A 104 -20.90 4.29 -22.28
CA ASP A 104 -20.81 4.76 -23.68
C ASP A 104 -19.74 4.02 -24.51
N LEU A 105 -19.04 3.06 -23.90
CA LEU A 105 -18.08 2.20 -24.59
C LEU A 105 -18.78 0.97 -25.17
N GLY A 106 -18.39 0.57 -26.38
CA GLY A 106 -18.80 -0.74 -26.90
C GLY A 106 -18.18 -1.88 -26.08
N HIS A 107 -18.86 -3.02 -25.99
CA HIS A 107 -18.48 -4.18 -25.18
C HIS A 107 -16.99 -4.55 -25.22
N THR A 108 -16.38 -4.63 -26.39
CA THR A 108 -14.94 -4.94 -26.51
C THR A 108 -14.04 -3.88 -25.88
N ALA A 109 -14.36 -2.61 -26.05
CA ALA A 109 -13.57 -1.51 -25.50
C ALA A 109 -13.75 -1.42 -23.97
N ASP A 110 -14.97 -1.59 -23.48
CA ASP A 110 -15.27 -1.61 -22.05
C ASP A 110 -14.61 -2.81 -21.37
N THR A 111 -14.67 -4.01 -21.96
CA THR A 111 -13.95 -5.20 -21.46
C THR A 111 -12.45 -4.94 -21.38
N ALA A 112 -11.84 -4.39 -22.43
CA ALA A 112 -10.40 -4.10 -22.42
C ALA A 112 -10.03 -3.07 -21.34
N ALA A 113 -10.85 -2.04 -21.16
CA ALA A 113 -10.66 -1.03 -20.12
C ALA A 113 -10.83 -1.62 -18.71
N CYS A 114 -11.86 -2.43 -18.48
CA CYS A 114 -12.11 -3.15 -17.25
C CYS A 114 -10.94 -4.06 -16.87
N VAL A 115 -10.49 -4.93 -17.79
CA VAL A 115 -9.35 -5.83 -17.53
C VAL A 115 -8.05 -5.05 -17.32
N GLY A 116 -7.84 -3.95 -18.05
CA GLY A 116 -6.72 -3.05 -17.82
C GLY A 116 -6.70 -2.45 -16.42
N ALA A 117 -7.87 -1.99 -15.93
CA ALA A 117 -8.02 -1.46 -14.59
C ALA A 117 -7.78 -2.53 -13.50
N ILE A 118 -8.34 -3.72 -13.67
CA ILE A 118 -8.13 -4.86 -12.77
C ILE A 118 -6.66 -5.27 -12.73
N THR A 119 -6.01 -5.40 -13.88
CA THR A 119 -4.59 -5.80 -13.95
C THR A 119 -3.70 -4.79 -13.23
N ALA A 120 -3.94 -3.49 -13.45
CA ALA A 120 -3.22 -2.42 -12.76
C ALA A 120 -3.47 -2.44 -11.25
N TRP A 121 -4.72 -2.67 -10.84
CA TRP A 121 -5.11 -2.75 -9.43
C TRP A 121 -4.49 -3.96 -8.74
N ILE A 122 -4.56 -5.17 -9.31
CA ILE A 122 -3.94 -6.39 -8.76
C ILE A 122 -2.44 -6.17 -8.59
N THR A 123 -1.77 -5.68 -9.64
CA THR A 123 -0.33 -5.39 -9.60
C THR A 123 0.01 -4.45 -8.43
N ALA A 124 -0.80 -3.42 -8.18
CA ALA A 124 -0.60 -2.49 -7.08
C ALA A 124 -0.95 -3.05 -5.70
N HIS A 125 -2.01 -3.84 -5.62
CA HIS A 125 -2.49 -4.43 -4.38
C HIS A 125 -1.55 -5.51 -3.87
N THR A 126 -1.10 -6.40 -4.76
CA THR A 126 -0.22 -7.53 -4.44
C THR A 126 1.27 -7.18 -4.47
N ALA A 127 1.64 -5.95 -4.83
CA ALA A 127 3.02 -5.50 -4.72
C ALA A 127 3.49 -5.57 -3.26
N VAL A 128 4.67 -6.15 -3.04
CA VAL A 128 5.29 -6.24 -1.72
C VAL A 128 6.68 -5.61 -1.75
N GLY A 129 7.02 -4.85 -0.71
CA GLY A 129 8.22 -4.04 -0.62
C GLY A 129 7.99 -2.61 -1.09
N ALA A 130 8.79 -1.69 -0.57
CA ALA A 130 8.53 -0.26 -0.77
C ALA A 130 8.62 0.16 -2.25
N VAL A 131 9.62 -0.38 -2.95
CA VAL A 131 9.88 -0.07 -4.36
C VAL A 131 8.78 -0.64 -5.27
N ALA A 132 8.33 -1.88 -5.04
CA ALA A 132 7.27 -2.48 -5.84
C ALA A 132 5.97 -1.69 -5.69
N ARG A 133 5.60 -1.31 -4.45
CA ARG A 133 4.41 -0.50 -4.18
C ARG A 133 4.49 0.89 -4.80
N GLN A 134 5.65 1.56 -4.69
CA GLN A 134 5.85 2.84 -5.37
C GLN A 134 5.70 2.72 -6.89
N ASN A 135 6.29 1.69 -7.50
CA ASN A 135 6.24 1.48 -8.94
C ASN A 135 4.81 1.22 -9.40
N ALA A 136 4.06 0.42 -8.64
CA ALA A 136 2.68 0.16 -8.96
C ALA A 136 1.78 1.40 -8.76
N TYR A 137 2.01 2.20 -7.71
CA TYR A 137 1.34 3.49 -7.53
C TYR A 137 1.59 4.45 -8.71
N VAL A 138 2.84 4.53 -9.19
CA VAL A 138 3.22 5.37 -10.33
C VAL A 138 2.62 4.86 -11.64
N ALA A 139 2.47 3.54 -11.79
CA ALA A 139 1.87 2.91 -12.96
C ALA A 139 0.34 3.08 -13.06
N LEU A 140 -0.32 3.54 -11.98
CA LEU A 140 -1.77 3.77 -12.00
C LEU A 140 -2.17 4.74 -13.13
N PRO A 141 -3.16 4.36 -13.98
CA PRO A 141 -3.58 5.17 -15.12
C PRO A 141 -3.97 6.61 -14.74
N LYS A 142 -3.82 7.51 -15.72
CA LYS A 142 -4.46 8.83 -15.64
C LYS A 142 -5.98 8.63 -15.66
N GLY A 143 -6.69 9.22 -14.71
CA GLY A 143 -8.15 9.08 -14.60
C GLY A 143 -8.62 7.88 -13.77
N VAL A 144 -7.72 7.09 -13.19
CA VAL A 144 -8.10 6.08 -12.18
C VAL A 144 -8.95 6.74 -11.07
N PRO A 145 -10.02 6.10 -10.58
CA PRO A 145 -10.83 6.62 -9.48
C PRO A 145 -9.96 7.11 -8.32
N ARG A 146 -10.37 8.21 -7.70
CA ARG A 146 -9.60 8.87 -6.64
C ARG A 146 -9.37 7.91 -5.47
N GLU A 147 -10.39 7.12 -5.18
CA GLU A 147 -10.46 6.11 -4.13
C GLU A 147 -9.39 5.04 -4.40
N ALA A 148 -9.32 4.51 -5.63
CA ALA A 148 -8.32 3.53 -6.02
C ALA A 148 -6.89 4.05 -5.91
N ARG A 149 -6.66 5.31 -6.33
CA ARG A 149 -5.36 5.97 -6.13
C ARG A 149 -5.01 6.15 -4.66
N ARG A 150 -6.02 6.39 -3.81
CA ARG A 150 -5.89 6.58 -2.35
C ARG A 150 -5.63 5.29 -1.59
N ALA A 151 -6.21 4.18 -2.05
CA ALA A 151 -6.04 2.85 -1.49
C ALA A 151 -4.68 2.22 -1.83
N ALA A 152 -4.02 2.68 -2.90
CA ALA A 152 -2.69 2.23 -3.25
C ALA A 152 -1.63 2.75 -2.25
N TRP A 153 -0.77 1.84 -1.80
CA TRP A 153 0.39 2.18 -0.98
C TRP A 153 1.47 2.86 -1.83
N MET A 154 2.07 3.93 -1.30
CA MET A 154 3.19 4.63 -1.93
C MET A 154 4.25 4.99 -0.90
N ILE A 155 5.50 5.22 -1.34
CA ILE A 155 6.51 5.76 -0.42
C ILE A 155 6.07 7.17 -0.01
N GLY A 156 6.11 7.46 1.29
CA GLY A 156 5.69 8.75 1.82
C GLY A 156 6.44 9.92 1.16
N TYR A 157 5.77 11.07 1.05
CA TYR A 157 6.38 12.24 0.42
C TYR A 157 7.66 12.68 1.14
N ALA A 158 8.70 13.00 0.35
CA ALA A 158 10.03 13.40 0.82
C ALA A 158 10.77 12.35 1.69
N LYS A 159 10.36 11.08 1.61
CA LYS A 159 11.05 9.95 2.28
C LYS A 159 12.04 9.29 1.32
N PRO A 160 13.03 8.54 1.86
CA PRO A 160 13.95 7.75 1.04
C PRO A 160 13.22 6.91 0.00
N GLY A 161 13.66 6.97 -1.25
CA GLY A 161 13.10 6.22 -2.37
C GLY A 161 11.85 6.84 -3.01
N PHE A 162 11.28 7.91 -2.43
CA PHE A 162 10.20 8.64 -3.10
C PHE A 162 10.74 9.37 -4.33
N ASN A 163 10.17 9.06 -5.50
CA ASN A 163 10.55 9.69 -6.76
C ASN A 163 9.33 10.20 -7.53
N GLY A 164 8.40 10.87 -6.82
CA GLY A 164 7.25 11.52 -7.45
C GLY A 164 6.48 10.61 -8.42
N ARG A 165 6.55 10.94 -9.72
CA ARG A 165 5.88 10.22 -10.82
C ARG A 165 6.81 9.27 -11.59
N HIS A 166 8.00 9.00 -11.09
CA HIS A 166 8.95 8.10 -11.71
C HIS A 166 9.04 6.80 -10.92
N PRO A 167 9.22 5.65 -11.59
CA PRO A 167 9.52 4.41 -10.92
C PRO A 167 10.72 4.56 -9.99
N ALA A 168 10.60 4.02 -8.78
CA ALA A 168 11.71 3.80 -7.88
C ALA A 168 12.56 2.62 -8.37
N THR A 169 13.87 2.75 -8.17
CA THR A 169 14.82 1.67 -8.47
C THR A 169 15.16 0.93 -7.17
N PRO A 170 15.16 -0.41 -7.16
CA PRO A 170 15.65 -1.18 -6.03
C PRO A 170 17.08 -0.80 -5.66
N THR A 171 17.35 -0.66 -4.36
CA THR A 171 18.71 -0.45 -3.85
C THR A 171 19.26 -1.75 -3.28
N THR A 172 20.57 -1.95 -3.29
CA THR A 172 21.19 -3.07 -2.55
C THR A 172 21.38 -2.76 -1.07
N ARG A 173 21.35 -1.47 -0.69
CA ARG A 173 21.48 -1.01 0.68
C ARG A 173 20.12 -0.99 1.38
N HIS A 174 20.03 -1.64 2.53
CA HIS A 174 18.86 -1.59 3.41
C HIS A 174 18.68 -0.18 3.98
N THR A 175 17.86 0.62 3.32
CA THR A 175 17.56 2.00 3.73
C THR A 175 16.12 2.06 4.25
N PRO A 176 15.89 2.63 5.45
CA PRO A 176 14.56 2.72 6.05
C PRO A 176 13.70 3.72 5.28
N THR A 177 12.46 3.37 5.03
CA THR A 177 11.42 4.29 4.56
C THR A 177 10.09 3.94 5.20
N HIS A 178 9.04 4.66 4.85
CA HIS A 178 7.68 4.20 5.14
C HIS A 178 6.78 4.39 3.94
N LEU A 179 5.73 3.59 3.94
CA LEU A 179 4.65 3.64 2.99
C LEU A 179 3.48 4.40 3.61
N ASP A 180 2.79 5.21 2.81
CA ASP A 180 1.53 5.86 3.13
C ASP A 180 0.40 5.25 2.27
N ARG A 181 -0.77 5.08 2.88
CA ARG A 181 -2.06 4.79 2.22
C ARG A 181 -3.09 5.78 2.73
N HIS A 182 -3.71 6.55 1.83
CA HIS A 182 -4.55 7.71 2.19
C HIS A 182 -6.04 7.38 2.08
N LEU A 183 -6.59 6.73 3.09
CA LEU A 183 -8.03 6.45 3.17
C LEU A 183 -8.83 7.74 3.44
N ASP A 184 -10.14 7.69 3.26
CA ASP A 184 -10.99 8.89 3.40
C ASP A 184 -11.03 9.44 4.83
N THR A 185 -10.92 8.57 5.83
CA THR A 185 -11.01 8.94 7.25
C THR A 185 -9.65 9.14 7.91
N HIS A 186 -8.57 8.58 7.34
CA HIS A 186 -7.24 8.64 7.92
C HIS A 186 -6.15 8.19 6.93
N THR A 187 -4.89 8.44 7.29
CA THR A 187 -3.73 7.86 6.58
C THR A 187 -3.17 6.71 7.40
N GLU A 188 -3.07 5.55 6.77
CA GLU A 188 -2.36 4.41 7.29
C GLU A 188 -0.91 4.41 6.83
N ARG A 189 -0.03 3.88 7.66
CA ARG A 189 1.41 3.92 7.45
C ARG A 189 2.05 2.60 7.81
N ARG A 190 3.13 2.22 7.13
CA ARG A 190 3.91 1.02 7.46
C ARG A 190 5.38 1.30 7.26
N GLY A 191 6.23 0.83 8.16
CA GLY A 191 7.67 0.82 7.90
C GLY A 191 7.98 -0.06 6.69
N ALA A 192 8.99 0.30 5.91
CA ALA A 192 9.43 -0.54 4.79
C ALA A 192 10.93 -0.42 4.51
N CYS A 193 11.48 -1.39 3.78
CA CYS A 193 12.85 -1.39 3.33
C CYS A 193 12.93 -1.08 1.82
N LEU A 194 13.91 -0.29 1.39
CA LEU A 194 14.17 -0.04 -0.03
C LEU A 194 14.92 -1.18 -0.76
N ALA A 195 15.54 -2.10 -0.02
CA ALA A 195 16.35 -3.18 -0.58
C ALA A 195 15.70 -4.55 -0.62
N CYS A 196 14.65 -4.78 0.17
CA CYS A 196 13.96 -6.06 0.22
C CYS A 196 12.46 -5.85 0.35
N THR A 197 11.71 -6.95 0.39
CA THR A 197 10.24 -6.95 0.48
C THR A 197 9.70 -6.74 1.90
N TRP A 198 10.56 -6.45 2.88
CA TRP A 198 10.12 -6.28 4.27
C TRP A 198 9.23 -5.04 4.43
N GLU A 199 8.13 -5.22 5.17
CA GLU A 199 7.17 -4.18 5.55
C GLU A 199 6.68 -4.43 6.99
N GLY A 200 6.65 -3.38 7.81
CA GLY A 200 6.18 -3.42 9.20
C GLY A 200 4.65 -3.48 9.32
N PRO A 201 4.09 -3.49 10.55
CA PRO A 201 2.65 -3.46 10.79
C PRO A 201 2.01 -2.12 10.36
N ILE A 202 0.69 -2.09 10.20
CA ILE A 202 -0.08 -0.86 9.96
C ILE A 202 -0.07 0.02 11.21
N ARG A 203 0.32 1.27 11.03
CA ARG A 203 0.41 2.33 12.04
C ARG A 203 -0.45 3.51 11.62
N ARG A 204 -1.04 4.19 12.61
CA ARG A 204 -1.76 5.44 12.39
C ARG A 204 -0.82 6.65 12.23
N HIS A 205 0.38 6.57 12.80
CA HIS A 205 1.33 7.67 12.87
C HIS A 205 2.65 7.34 12.17
N GLN A 206 3.30 8.38 11.66
CA GLN A 206 4.53 8.26 10.87
C GLN A 206 5.73 7.81 11.70
N ASN A 207 5.87 8.31 12.92
CA ASN A 207 7.02 8.01 13.78
C ASN A 207 7.13 6.49 14.07
N PRO A 208 6.09 5.80 14.58
CA PRO A 208 6.14 4.35 14.75
C PRO A 208 6.47 3.57 13.48
N ALA A 209 5.94 3.98 12.32
CA ALA A 209 6.25 3.30 11.05
C ALA A 209 7.73 3.45 10.66
N ILE A 210 8.32 4.64 10.88
CA ILE A 210 9.75 4.87 10.66
C ILE A 210 10.58 4.06 11.66
N GLU A 211 10.18 4.01 12.93
CA GLU A 211 10.87 3.21 13.94
C GLU A 211 10.86 1.73 13.60
N ASP A 212 9.74 1.17 13.14
CA ASP A 212 9.67 -0.22 12.67
C ASP A 212 10.69 -0.46 11.53
N ALA A 213 10.79 0.48 10.58
CA ALA A 213 11.76 0.38 9.48
C ALA A 213 13.22 0.48 9.96
N LEU A 214 13.48 1.23 11.02
CA LEU A 214 14.80 1.32 11.64
C LEU A 214 15.13 0.05 12.43
N ASP A 215 14.17 -0.54 13.12
CA ASP A 215 14.34 -1.84 13.79
C ASP A 215 14.76 -2.93 12.79
N HIS A 216 14.23 -2.87 11.55
CA HIS A 216 14.65 -3.77 10.48
C HIS A 216 16.02 -3.43 9.88
N THR A 217 16.28 -2.16 9.56
CA THR A 217 17.47 -1.76 8.77
C THR A 217 18.71 -1.47 9.60
N HIS A 218 18.55 -1.12 10.88
CA HIS A 218 19.61 -0.70 11.79
C HIS A 218 19.42 -1.33 13.19
N PRO A 219 19.54 -2.66 13.33
CA PRO A 219 19.39 -3.32 14.62
C PRO A 219 20.26 -2.68 15.72
N GLY A 220 19.72 -2.54 16.94
CA GLY A 220 20.39 -1.92 18.08
C GLY A 220 20.35 -0.39 18.12
N TRP A 221 19.74 0.29 17.13
CA TRP A 221 19.63 1.76 17.15
C TRP A 221 18.89 2.31 18.38
N ARG A 222 17.96 1.51 18.94
CA ARG A 222 17.21 1.87 20.14
C ARG A 222 18.09 1.97 21.39
N ASP A 223 19.18 1.22 21.46
CA ASP A 223 20.07 1.16 22.63
C ASP A 223 21.13 2.28 22.62
N LEU A 224 21.29 2.98 21.49
CA LEU A 224 22.21 4.12 21.36
C LEU A 224 21.74 5.31 22.22
N PRO A 225 22.63 6.23 22.64
CA PRO A 225 22.21 7.36 23.47
C PRO A 225 21.32 8.35 22.71
N THR A 226 20.46 9.04 23.46
CA THR A 226 19.74 10.22 22.98
C THR A 226 20.55 11.47 23.31
N LEU A 227 20.97 12.20 22.28
CA LEU A 227 21.80 13.39 22.43
C LEU A 227 20.95 14.65 22.68
N PRO A 228 21.51 15.71 23.29
CA PRO A 228 20.86 17.02 23.28
C PRO A 228 20.67 17.51 21.83
N PRO A 229 19.65 18.35 21.55
CA PRO A 229 19.55 19.02 20.27
C PRO A 229 20.82 19.82 19.99
N THR A 230 21.24 19.91 18.73
CA THR A 230 22.50 20.54 18.32
C THR A 230 22.65 21.92 18.95
N ALA A 231 23.62 22.05 19.85
CA ALA A 231 24.00 23.32 20.44
C ALA A 231 24.91 24.08 19.48
N GLY A 232 24.71 25.39 19.34
CA GLY A 232 25.64 26.25 18.61
C GLY A 232 26.99 26.40 19.34
N GLY A 233 28.02 26.87 18.62
CA GLY A 233 29.31 27.26 19.22
C GLY A 233 30.15 26.11 19.76
N LYS A 234 30.89 26.34 20.86
CA LYS A 234 31.86 25.39 21.44
C LYS A 234 31.26 24.02 21.80
N ASN A 235 29.98 24.00 22.16
CA ASN A 235 29.26 22.76 22.50
C ASN A 235 29.05 21.85 21.28
N ALA A 236 29.04 22.39 20.05
CA ALA A 236 28.92 21.59 18.83
C ALA A 236 30.12 20.65 18.63
N THR A 237 31.33 21.11 18.98
CA THR A 237 32.56 20.30 18.84
C THR A 237 32.60 19.17 19.84
N LEU A 238 32.27 19.44 21.12
CA LEU A 238 32.18 18.41 22.15
C LEU A 238 31.09 17.38 21.83
N LEU A 239 29.93 17.83 21.34
CA LEU A 239 28.84 16.95 20.94
C LEU A 239 29.23 16.05 19.76
N ARG A 240 29.98 16.58 18.78
CA ARG A 240 30.54 15.80 17.68
C ARG A 240 31.52 14.74 18.19
N ALA A 241 32.48 15.13 19.04
CA ALA A 241 33.44 14.18 19.60
C ALA A 241 32.76 13.08 20.44
N HIS A 242 31.77 13.44 21.27
CA HIS A 242 31.00 12.47 22.04
C HIS A 242 30.21 11.50 21.14
N ARG A 243 29.55 12.02 20.10
CA ARG A 243 28.88 11.19 19.09
C ARG A 243 29.85 10.22 18.43
N ASP A 244 30.98 10.71 17.94
CA ASP A 244 31.95 9.87 17.20
C ASP A 244 32.57 8.79 18.11
N ALA A 245 32.65 9.04 19.43
CA ALA A 245 33.11 8.06 20.41
C ALA A 245 32.03 7.05 20.86
N THR A 246 30.74 7.35 20.69
CA THR A 246 29.65 6.52 21.23
C THR A 246 28.97 5.65 20.19
N PHE A 247 28.95 6.08 18.93
CA PHE A 247 28.28 5.35 17.86
C PHE A 247 29.24 4.33 17.21
N PRO A 248 28.74 3.15 16.76
CA PRO A 248 29.56 2.17 16.06
C PRO A 248 30.29 2.77 14.86
N SER A 249 31.50 2.29 14.57
CA SER A 249 32.23 2.70 13.37
C SER A 249 31.39 2.39 12.11
N GLY A 250 31.34 3.34 11.17
CA GLY A 250 30.55 3.23 9.95
C GLY A 250 29.03 3.41 10.12
N TRP A 251 28.53 3.63 11.34
CA TRP A 251 27.08 3.74 11.62
C TRP A 251 26.37 4.78 10.73
N PHE A 252 26.99 5.95 10.56
CA PHE A 252 26.41 7.01 9.76
C PHE A 252 26.64 6.81 8.25
N ASP A 253 27.67 6.08 7.84
CA ASP A 253 27.95 5.80 6.43
C ASP A 253 26.88 4.89 5.79
N THR A 254 26.22 4.08 6.61
CA THR A 254 25.06 3.26 6.21
C THR A 254 23.73 3.99 6.32
N GLY A 255 23.72 5.24 6.81
CA GLY A 255 22.51 6.03 7.03
C GLY A 255 21.85 5.80 8.39
N GLY A 256 22.62 5.40 9.40
CA GLY A 256 22.13 5.15 10.75
C GLY A 256 21.44 6.36 11.38
N PRO A 257 20.38 6.14 12.17
CA PRO A 257 19.63 7.23 12.80
C PRO A 257 20.43 7.90 13.93
N LEU A 258 20.01 9.11 14.28
CA LEU A 258 20.47 9.85 15.46
C LEU A 258 19.28 10.25 16.34
N LYS A 259 19.26 9.80 17.60
CA LYS A 259 18.24 10.21 18.57
C LYS A 259 18.62 11.54 19.21
N VAL A 260 17.67 12.49 19.23
CA VAL A 260 17.81 13.77 19.92
C VAL A 260 16.60 14.09 20.77
N TRP A 261 16.82 14.75 21.91
CA TRP A 261 15.73 15.25 22.75
C TRP A 261 14.98 16.41 22.06
N THR A 262 13.66 16.43 22.23
CA THR A 262 12.79 17.56 21.88
C THR A 262 11.85 17.91 23.04
N THR A 263 11.42 19.16 23.09
CA THR A 263 10.40 19.66 24.02
C THR A 263 8.98 19.34 23.57
N THR A 264 8.77 19.00 22.29
CA THR A 264 7.43 18.78 21.73
C THR A 264 7.16 17.30 21.57
N ALA A 265 6.06 16.80 22.16
CA ALA A 265 5.74 15.37 22.16
C ALA A 265 5.45 14.78 20.76
N ASN A 266 5.12 15.62 19.78
CA ASN A 266 4.67 15.21 18.44
C ASN A 266 5.61 15.61 17.30
N ASP A 267 6.88 15.95 17.60
CA ASP A 267 7.82 16.27 16.53
C ASP A 267 8.07 15.06 15.63
N TRP A 268 8.01 15.30 14.33
CA TRP A 268 8.22 14.27 13.34
C TRP A 268 9.70 13.90 13.24
N HIS A 269 9.96 12.61 13.01
CA HIS A 269 11.29 12.17 12.61
C HIS A 269 11.66 12.76 11.25
N GLN A 270 12.89 13.24 11.13
CA GLN A 270 13.35 13.99 9.96
C GLN A 270 14.40 13.19 9.19
N HIS A 271 14.05 12.77 7.98
CA HIS A 271 15.00 12.16 7.05
C HIS A 271 16.06 13.19 6.61
N GLY A 272 17.30 12.74 6.39
CA GLY A 272 18.39 13.57 5.86
C GLY A 272 19.07 14.47 6.89
N GLN A 273 18.60 14.45 8.14
CA GLN A 273 19.09 15.35 9.20
C GLN A 273 20.08 14.68 10.17
N ALA A 274 20.20 13.35 10.15
CA ALA A 274 21.31 12.69 10.83
C ALA A 274 22.58 12.76 9.96
N PRO A 275 23.78 12.65 10.56
CA PRO A 275 25.01 12.50 9.80
C PRO A 275 24.90 11.34 8.81
N GLY A 276 25.45 11.52 7.61
CA GLY A 276 25.35 10.53 6.53
C GLY A 276 23.96 10.43 5.88
N GLY A 277 23.02 11.34 6.19
CA GLY A 277 21.71 11.42 5.55
C GLY A 277 20.62 10.54 6.19
N GLY A 278 20.91 9.91 7.33
CA GLY A 278 19.94 9.10 8.08
C GLY A 278 18.80 9.91 8.72
N TYR A 279 17.98 9.23 9.50
CA TYR A 279 16.87 9.87 10.24
C TYR A 279 17.34 10.51 11.54
N LEU A 280 16.94 11.76 11.77
CA LEU A 280 16.96 12.40 13.08
C LEU A 280 15.68 12.02 13.83
N ILE A 281 15.82 11.19 14.86
CA ILE A 281 14.73 10.68 15.69
C ILE A 281 14.50 11.64 16.85
N LYS A 282 13.29 12.17 16.92
CA LYS A 282 12.87 13.13 17.94
C LYS A 282 12.30 12.36 19.11
N VAL A 283 12.97 12.43 20.26
CA VAL A 283 12.54 11.79 21.50
C VAL A 283 12.02 12.87 22.43
N HIS A 284 10.76 12.80 22.83
CA HIS A 284 10.20 13.76 23.76
C HIS A 284 10.92 13.65 25.10
N ARG A 285 11.48 14.76 25.57
CA ARG A 285 11.93 14.89 26.96
C ARG A 285 10.71 15.36 27.76
N PRO A 286 10.14 14.52 28.64
CA PRO A 286 9.12 15.01 29.57
C PRO A 286 9.69 16.22 30.29
N THR A 287 8.93 17.32 30.34
CA THR A 287 9.30 18.42 31.22
C THR A 287 9.48 17.83 32.60
N HIS A 288 10.69 17.97 33.15
CA HIS A 288 10.95 17.63 34.52
C HIS A 288 9.94 18.43 35.35
N GLU A 289 8.91 17.76 35.91
CA GLU A 289 8.20 18.33 37.03
C GLU A 289 9.29 18.49 38.10
N PRO A 290 9.66 19.72 38.48
CA PRO A 290 10.55 19.87 39.61
C PRO A 290 9.85 19.18 40.76
N ALA A 291 10.50 18.15 41.32
CA ALA A 291 9.99 17.52 42.53
C ALA A 291 9.63 18.65 43.49
N HIS A 292 8.36 18.73 43.91
CA HIS A 292 7.96 19.61 44.99
C HIS A 292 8.92 19.29 46.13
N HIS A 293 9.86 20.18 46.40
CA HIS A 293 10.68 20.12 47.59
C HIS A 293 9.69 20.23 48.75
N GLU A 294 9.24 19.08 49.28
CA GLU A 294 8.73 19.01 50.63
C GLU A 294 9.86 19.57 51.49
N GLN A 295 9.66 20.81 51.94
CA GLN A 295 10.44 21.38 53.02
C GLN A 295 10.23 20.43 54.19
N GLN A 296 11.19 19.52 54.41
CA GLN A 296 11.30 18.79 55.65
C GLN A 296 11.60 19.84 56.72
N THR A 297 10.55 20.33 57.35
CA THR A 297 10.62 21.08 58.59
C THR A 297 11.19 20.11 59.63
N ILE A 298 12.49 20.24 59.90
CA ILE A 298 13.13 19.62 61.05
C ILE A 298 12.53 20.33 62.27
N LEU A 299 11.72 19.60 63.05
CA LEU A 299 11.30 19.97 64.41
C LEU A 299 12.29 19.36 65.41
#